data_AF-A0A2V2VED2-F1
#
_entry.id   AF-A0A2V2VED2-F1
#
_cell.length_a   1.000
_cell.length_b   1.000
_cell.length_c   1.000
_cell.angle_alpha   90.00
_cell.angle_beta   90.00
_cell.angle_gamma   90.00
#
_symmetry.space_group_name_H-M   'P 1'
#
loop_
_entity.id
_entity.type
_entity.pdbx_description
1 polymer ?
#
loop_
_entity_poly.entity_id
_entity_poly.type
_entity_poly.pdbx_seq_one_letter_code
_entity_poly.pdbx_strand_id
1 'polypeptide(L)'
;MYNGIESVSVKGTGLSGYVQRSKAAISQLSKFTPVEYTDDVPTAAVNPLEALRSAKENRELAARLQRHEALRSIKLRVFLYREERTASGVAVDVVDRECQTLRDSLMRNYMDEVGEARRVEKEAAQKTAEKFAAAFRVKQGAVGDAFDRAQREAERRAAEEERRRAMEQKIAERVKRIKGEKERDGH
;
A
#
# COMPACT_ATOMS: atom_id res chain seq x y z
N MET A 1 38.73 47.14 14.22
CA MET A 1 40.06 46.50 14.07
C MET A 1 39.96 45.52 12.91
N TYR A 2 40.94 45.51 12.01
CA TYR A 2 40.97 44.53 10.93
C TYR A 2 41.73 43.28 11.38
N ASN A 3 41.16 42.11 11.14
CA ASN A 3 41.63 40.83 11.70
C ASN A 3 42.86 40.27 10.96
N GLY A 4 43.92 41.08 10.77
CA GLY A 4 45.14 40.68 10.07
C GLY A 4 44.99 40.51 8.55
N ILE A 5 43.91 41.03 7.96
CA ILE A 5 43.57 40.88 6.53
C ILE A 5 44.05 42.08 5.70
N GLU A 6 44.61 43.11 6.33
CA GLU A 6 45.09 44.31 5.63
C GLU A 6 46.54 44.17 5.16
N SER A 7 46.90 44.97 4.15
CA SER A 7 48.29 45.20 3.81
C SER A 7 49.04 45.87 4.96
N VAL A 8 50.19 45.33 5.36
CA VAL A 8 51.01 45.82 6.48
C VAL A 8 51.41 47.30 6.34
N SER A 9 51.52 47.80 5.10
CA SER A 9 51.70 49.23 4.82
C SER A 9 51.04 49.59 3.49
N VAL A 10 50.33 50.72 3.47
CA VAL A 10 49.68 51.27 2.26
C VAL A 10 50.66 52.09 1.42
N LYS A 11 51.78 52.54 2.02
CA LYS A 11 52.77 53.39 1.34
C LYS A 11 53.57 52.58 0.31
N GLY A 12 53.58 53.07 -0.94
CA GLY A 12 54.24 52.41 -2.07
C GLY A 12 53.34 51.52 -2.93
N THR A 13 52.09 51.26 -2.49
CA THR A 13 51.12 50.46 -3.26
C THR A 13 50.32 51.29 -4.27
N GLY A 14 50.30 52.62 -4.11
CA GLY A 14 49.50 53.53 -4.95
C GLY A 14 47.98 53.42 -4.74
N LEU A 15 47.52 52.67 -3.74
CA LEU A 15 46.11 52.46 -3.42
C LEU A 15 45.72 53.13 -2.09
N SER A 16 44.42 53.30 -1.86
CA SER A 16 43.90 53.94 -0.65
C SER A 16 43.99 53.09 0.62
N GLY A 17 44.34 51.80 0.50
CA GLY A 17 44.37 50.86 1.62
C GLY A 17 42.99 50.47 2.15
N TYR A 18 41.91 50.85 1.46
CA TYR A 18 40.55 50.54 1.89
C TYR A 18 40.22 49.06 1.66
N VAL A 19 39.98 48.32 2.74
CA VAL A 19 39.67 46.89 2.71
C VAL A 19 38.16 46.68 2.91
N GLN A 20 37.50 46.14 1.89
CA GLN A 20 36.08 45.77 1.97
C GLN A 20 35.92 44.29 2.30
N ARG A 21 34.96 43.98 3.19
CA ARG A 21 34.55 42.59 3.44
C ARG A 21 33.80 42.06 2.22
N SER A 22 34.28 40.96 1.63
CA SER A 22 33.60 40.32 0.50
C SER A 22 32.22 39.78 0.90
N LYS A 23 31.17 40.14 0.15
CA LYS A 23 29.82 39.60 0.33
C LYS A 23 29.74 38.10 0.01
N ALA A 24 30.63 37.57 -0.83
CA ALA A 24 30.69 36.14 -1.15
C ALA A 24 31.19 35.29 0.04
N ALA A 25 32.09 35.85 0.87
CA ALA A 25 32.55 35.17 2.09
C ALA A 25 31.43 35.00 3.12
N ILE A 26 30.44 35.91 3.14
CA ILE A 26 29.26 35.79 4.00
C ILE A 26 28.40 34.60 3.56
N SER A 27 28.22 34.40 2.24
CA SER A 27 27.47 33.27 1.68
C SER A 27 28.16 31.91 1.84
N GLN A 28 29.50 31.88 1.99
CA GLN A 28 30.22 30.64 2.27
C GLN A 28 30.23 30.28 3.75
N LEU A 29 30.34 31.26 4.66
CA LEU A 29 30.19 31.00 6.10
C LEU A 29 28.78 30.51 6.46
N SER A 30 27.74 31.02 5.79
CA SER A 30 26.35 30.59 6.02
C SER A 30 26.08 29.14 5.59
N LYS A 31 27.01 28.48 4.89
CA LYS A 31 26.92 27.04 4.55
C LYS A 31 27.37 26.12 5.69
N PHE A 32 28.11 26.66 6.66
CA PHE A 32 28.71 25.89 7.75
C PHE A 32 28.20 26.28 9.15
N THR A 33 27.44 27.36 9.26
CA THR A 33 26.65 27.64 10.48
C THR A 33 25.33 26.89 10.41
N PRO A 34 24.98 26.07 11.42
CA PRO A 34 23.65 25.47 11.49
C PRO A 34 22.64 26.62 11.58
N VAL A 35 21.74 26.67 10.60
CA VAL A 35 20.64 27.62 10.58
C VAL A 35 19.79 27.35 11.81
N GLU A 36 19.85 28.26 12.78
CA GLU A 36 18.85 28.35 13.84
C GLU A 36 17.48 28.54 13.16
N TYR A 37 16.58 27.59 13.39
CA TYR A 37 15.12 27.68 13.25
C TYR A 37 14.61 28.67 12.18
N THR A 38 14.67 28.28 10.92
CA THR A 38 13.71 28.75 9.92
C THR A 38 13.03 27.52 9.33
N ASP A 39 11.71 27.45 9.49
CA ASP A 39 10.82 26.37 9.01
C ASP A 39 10.75 26.26 7.47
N ASP A 40 11.53 27.05 6.73
CA ASP A 40 11.59 27.06 5.27
C ASP A 40 12.73 26.18 4.73
N VAL A 41 12.82 24.94 5.21
CA VAL A 41 13.56 23.92 4.47
C VAL A 41 12.65 23.50 3.31
N PRO A 42 13.03 23.72 2.03
CA PRO A 42 12.26 23.15 0.93
C PRO A 42 12.22 21.64 1.15
N THR A 43 11.01 21.11 1.35
CA THR A 43 10.79 19.67 1.53
C THR A 43 11.59 18.94 0.47
N ALA A 44 12.50 18.07 0.91
CA ALA A 44 13.30 17.26 0.00
C ALA A 44 12.36 16.67 -1.04
N ALA A 45 12.75 16.70 -2.32
CA ALA A 45 11.94 16.13 -3.40
C ALA A 45 11.87 14.60 -3.20
N VAL A 46 10.97 14.15 -2.33
CA VAL A 46 10.80 12.74 -2.01
C VAL A 46 10.13 12.11 -3.22
N ASN A 47 10.80 11.13 -3.80
CA ASN A 47 10.25 10.33 -4.88
C ASN A 47 8.91 9.71 -4.41
N PRO A 48 7.78 9.95 -5.11
CA PRO A 48 6.47 9.49 -4.66
C PRO A 48 6.40 7.96 -4.54
N LEU A 49 7.19 7.21 -5.34
CA LEU A 49 7.25 5.75 -5.22
C LEU A 49 7.98 5.31 -3.94
N GLU A 50 9.02 6.04 -3.52
CA GLU A 50 9.72 5.78 -2.26
C GLU A 50 8.86 6.15 -1.04
N ALA A 51 8.08 7.23 -1.15
CA ALA A 51 7.09 7.59 -0.13
C ALA A 51 6.02 6.50 0.04
N LEU A 52 5.55 5.89 -1.07
CA LEU A 52 4.58 4.79 -1.01
C LEU A 52 5.17 3.49 -0.45
N ARG A 53 6.43 3.17 -0.77
CA ARG A 53 7.13 2.00 -0.20
C ARG A 53 7.32 2.15 1.30
N SER A 54 7.87 3.29 1.73
CA SER A 54 8.07 3.57 3.16
C SER A 54 6.74 3.60 3.92
N ALA A 55 5.66 4.13 3.34
CA ALA A 55 4.34 4.09 3.97
C ALA A 55 3.81 2.67 4.16
N LYS A 56 4.02 1.76 3.20
CA LYS A 56 3.65 0.34 3.34
C LYS A 56 4.47 -0.35 4.43
N GLU A 57 5.78 -0.19 4.41
CA GLU A 57 6.69 -0.77 5.41
C GLU A 57 6.35 -0.26 6.83
N ASN A 58 6.09 1.05 6.96
CA ASN A 58 5.66 1.64 8.22
C ASN A 58 4.33 1.07 8.72
N ARG A 59 3.37 0.84 7.82
CA ARG A 59 2.10 0.21 8.17
C ARG A 59 2.28 -1.23 8.66
N GLU A 60 3.15 -2.00 8.01
CA GLU A 60 3.47 -3.37 8.44
C GLU A 60 4.16 -3.41 9.80
N LEU A 61 5.13 -2.51 10.03
CA LEU A 61 5.79 -2.38 11.32
C LEU A 61 4.83 -1.96 12.42
N ALA A 62 3.96 -0.99 12.16
CA ALA A 62 2.91 -0.57 13.10
C ALA A 62 1.97 -1.73 13.45
N ALA A 63 1.54 -2.51 12.46
CA ALA A 63 0.71 -3.70 12.69
C ALA A 63 1.43 -4.76 13.53
N ARG A 64 2.74 -4.94 13.33
CA ARG A 64 3.56 -5.86 14.14
C ARG A 64 3.69 -5.38 15.58
N LEU A 65 3.88 -4.08 15.79
CA LEU A 65 3.94 -3.47 17.12
C LEU A 65 2.62 -3.66 17.87
N GLN A 66 1.48 -3.36 17.23
CA GLN A 66 0.16 -3.54 17.82
C GLN A 66 -0.10 -4.99 18.25
N ARG A 67 0.30 -5.98 17.44
CA ARG A 67 0.22 -7.40 17.83
C ARG A 67 1.06 -7.70 19.07
N HIS A 68 2.27 -7.15 19.13
CA HIS A 68 3.16 -7.33 20.28
C HIS A 68 2.58 -6.70 21.55
N GLU A 69 2.03 -5.51 21.44
CA GLU A 69 1.37 -4.80 22.56
C GLU A 69 0.17 -5.60 23.08
N ALA A 70 -0.68 -6.11 22.19
CA ALA A 70 -1.81 -6.95 22.56
C ALA A 70 -1.39 -8.25 23.27
N LEU A 71 -0.38 -8.96 22.74
CA LEU A 71 0.14 -10.16 23.39
C LEU A 71 0.79 -9.86 24.75
N ARG A 72 1.47 -8.71 24.86
CA ARG A 72 2.08 -8.28 26.12
C ARG A 72 1.01 -7.91 27.14
N SER A 73 -0.07 -7.24 26.74
CA SER A 73 -1.16 -6.88 27.65
C SER A 73 -1.86 -8.12 28.21
N ILE A 74 -2.06 -9.17 27.40
CA ILE A 74 -2.57 -10.47 27.86
C ILE A 74 -1.63 -11.08 28.92
N LYS A 75 -0.32 -11.13 28.64
CA LYS A 75 0.66 -11.64 29.59
C LYS A 75 0.65 -10.87 30.90
N LEU A 76 0.61 -9.53 30.83
CA LEU A 76 0.55 -8.67 32.01
C LEU A 76 -0.70 -8.93 32.83
N ARG A 77 -1.88 -9.07 32.21
CA ARG A 77 -3.12 -9.40 32.92
C ARG A 77 -3.02 -10.73 33.68
N VAL A 78 -2.43 -11.76 33.06
CA VAL A 78 -2.22 -13.06 33.71
C VAL A 78 -1.24 -12.95 34.87
N PHE A 79 -0.16 -12.17 34.72
CA PHE A 79 0.79 -11.96 35.81
C PHE A 79 0.18 -11.20 36.99
N LEU A 80 -0.54 -10.11 36.73
CA LEU A 80 -1.23 -9.34 37.77
C LEU A 80 -2.25 -10.22 38.51
N TYR A 81 -3.02 -11.02 37.77
CA TYR A 81 -3.96 -11.97 38.38
C TYR A 81 -3.26 -12.99 39.29
N ARG A 82 -2.11 -13.51 38.85
CA ARG A 82 -1.30 -14.44 39.65
C ARG A 82 -0.82 -13.77 40.95
N GLU A 83 -0.30 -12.55 40.87
CA GLU A 83 0.17 -11.77 42.02
C GLU A 83 -0.97 -11.51 43.01
N GLU A 84 -2.14 -11.08 42.53
CA GLU A 84 -3.32 -10.83 43.38
C GLU A 84 -3.79 -12.10 44.12
N ARG A 85 -3.86 -13.24 43.42
CA ARG A 85 -4.33 -14.51 43.99
C ARG A 85 -3.33 -15.11 44.97
N THR A 86 -2.03 -15.01 44.66
CA THR A 86 -0.96 -15.46 45.58
C THR A 86 -0.89 -14.57 46.82
N ALA A 87 -1.03 -13.26 46.69
CA ALA A 87 -1.12 -12.33 47.82
C ALA A 87 -2.36 -12.60 48.70
N SER A 88 -3.44 -13.09 48.12
CA SER A 88 -4.65 -13.51 48.83
C SER A 88 -4.51 -14.88 49.56
N GLY A 89 -3.36 -15.53 49.45
CA GLY A 89 -3.08 -16.82 50.12
C GLY A 89 -3.71 -18.04 49.44
N VAL A 90 -4.12 -17.94 48.17
CA VAL A 90 -4.62 -19.09 47.39
C VAL A 90 -3.45 -20.02 47.07
N ALA A 91 -3.68 -21.34 47.13
CA ALA A 91 -2.68 -22.35 46.80
C ALA A 91 -2.16 -22.20 45.36
N VAL A 92 -0.84 -22.25 45.18
CA VAL A 92 -0.17 -21.99 43.90
C VAL A 92 -0.69 -22.87 42.77
N ASP A 93 -0.95 -24.15 43.05
CA ASP A 93 -1.47 -25.10 42.05
C ASP A 93 -2.85 -24.71 41.50
N VAL A 94 -3.69 -24.11 42.35
CA VAL A 94 -5.01 -23.60 41.94
C VAL A 94 -4.84 -22.34 41.10
N VAL A 95 -3.98 -21.42 41.56
CA VAL A 95 -3.68 -20.19 40.83
C VAL A 95 -3.10 -20.48 39.44
N ASP A 96 -2.19 -21.44 39.31
CA ASP A 96 -1.58 -21.78 38.03
C ASP A 96 -2.61 -22.35 37.03
N ARG A 97 -3.58 -23.15 37.51
CA ARG A 97 -4.72 -23.62 36.68
C ARG A 97 -5.62 -22.46 36.26
N GLU A 98 -5.97 -21.56 37.18
CA GLU A 98 -6.77 -20.37 36.88
C GLU A 98 -6.05 -19.43 35.90
N CYS A 99 -4.73 -19.28 36.04
CA CYS A 99 -3.91 -18.47 35.13
C CYS A 99 -3.86 -19.06 33.72
N GLN A 100 -3.80 -20.39 33.59
CA GLN A 100 -3.86 -21.07 32.31
C GLN A 100 -5.22 -20.89 31.63
N THR A 101 -6.32 -21.09 32.35
CA THR A 101 -7.67 -20.88 31.79
C THR A 101 -7.92 -19.41 31.41
N LEU A 102 -7.47 -18.47 32.24
CA LEU A 102 -7.51 -17.04 31.94
C LEU A 102 -6.68 -16.71 30.69
N ARG A 103 -5.46 -17.22 30.59
CA ARG A 103 -4.61 -17.03 29.41
C ARG A 103 -5.29 -17.56 28.15
N ASP A 104 -5.82 -18.77 28.20
CA ASP A 104 -6.45 -19.42 27.05
C ASP A 104 -7.71 -18.65 26.60
N SER A 105 -8.53 -18.19 27.54
CA SER A 105 -9.70 -17.35 27.21
C SER A 105 -9.31 -16.02 26.57
N LEU A 106 -8.32 -15.31 27.12
CA LEU A 106 -7.82 -14.06 26.56
C LEU A 106 -7.20 -14.26 25.17
N MET A 107 -6.47 -15.35 24.97
CA MET A 107 -5.90 -15.70 23.67
C MET A 107 -6.97 -16.03 22.63
N ARG A 108 -8.07 -16.71 23.00
CA ARG A 108 -9.20 -16.95 22.10
C ARG A 108 -9.85 -15.64 21.66
N ASN A 109 -10.19 -14.78 22.61
CA ASN A 109 -10.78 -13.47 22.31
C ASN A 109 -9.88 -12.64 21.39
N TYR A 110 -8.57 -12.64 21.64
CA TYR A 110 -7.60 -11.96 20.77
C TYR A 110 -7.58 -12.53 19.34
N MET A 111 -7.63 -13.86 19.19
CA MET A 111 -7.66 -14.48 17.86
C MET A 111 -8.96 -14.16 17.12
N ASP A 112 -10.08 -14.11 17.83
CA ASP A 112 -11.38 -13.73 17.28
C ASP A 112 -11.37 -12.26 16.83
N GLU A 113 -10.87 -11.34 17.66
CA GLU A 113 -10.69 -9.93 17.31
C GLU A 113 -9.81 -9.74 16.07
N VAL A 114 -8.69 -10.46 16.00
CA VAL A 114 -7.80 -10.43 14.82
C VAL A 114 -8.51 -11.01 13.59
N GLY A 115 -9.32 -12.04 13.76
CA GLY A 115 -10.12 -12.65 12.69
C GLY A 115 -11.15 -11.68 12.13
N GLU A 116 -11.92 -11.03 13.00
CA GLU A 116 -12.92 -10.02 12.66
C GLU A 116 -12.29 -8.79 12.00
N ALA A 117 -11.19 -8.27 12.54
CA ALA A 117 -10.46 -7.15 11.93
C ALA A 117 -10.04 -7.46 10.49
N ARG A 118 -9.53 -8.68 10.24
CA ARG A 118 -9.16 -9.12 8.87
C ARG A 118 -10.37 -9.27 7.95
N ARG A 119 -11.53 -9.69 8.47
CA ARG A 119 -12.77 -9.77 7.68
C ARG A 119 -13.22 -8.38 7.25
N VAL A 120 -13.26 -7.44 8.19
CA VAL A 120 -13.63 -6.04 7.91
C VAL A 120 -12.68 -5.40 6.89
N GLU A 121 -11.37 -5.61 7.02
CA GLU A 121 -10.39 -5.11 6.03
C GLU A 121 -10.63 -5.70 4.63
N LYS A 122 -10.92 -7.01 4.53
CA LYS A 122 -11.23 -7.67 3.25
C LYS A 122 -12.51 -7.13 2.63
N GLU A 123 -13.57 -6.96 3.42
CA GLU A 123 -14.83 -6.41 2.94
C GLU A 123 -14.67 -4.96 2.47
N ALA A 124 -13.90 -4.15 3.19
CA ALA A 124 -13.58 -2.78 2.77
C ALA A 124 -12.77 -2.76 1.47
N ALA A 125 -11.80 -3.68 1.32
CA ALA A 125 -11.03 -3.84 0.09
C ALA A 125 -11.91 -4.30 -1.09
N GLN A 126 -12.86 -5.20 -0.86
CA GLN A 126 -13.84 -5.62 -1.88
C GLN A 126 -14.75 -4.47 -2.31
N LYS A 127 -15.35 -3.74 -1.35
CA LYS A 127 -16.21 -2.59 -1.64
C LYS A 127 -15.48 -1.49 -2.42
N THR A 128 -14.21 -1.26 -2.12
CA THR A 128 -13.39 -0.31 -2.88
C THR A 128 -13.07 -0.83 -4.27
N ALA A 129 -12.69 -2.09 -4.42
CA ALA A 129 -12.48 -2.73 -5.72
C ALA A 129 -13.73 -2.68 -6.61
N GLU A 130 -14.92 -2.94 -6.04
CA GLU A 130 -16.20 -2.85 -6.73
C GLU A 130 -16.49 -1.43 -7.22
N LYS A 131 -16.23 -0.41 -6.40
CA LYS A 131 -16.37 1.00 -6.79
C LYS A 131 -15.43 1.37 -7.94
N PHE A 132 -14.19 0.91 -7.90
CA PHE A 132 -13.25 1.10 -9.01
C PHE A 132 -13.72 0.38 -10.27
N ALA A 133 -14.15 -0.88 -10.17
CA ALA A 133 -14.68 -1.63 -11.30
C ALA A 133 -15.88 -0.93 -11.94
N ALA A 134 -16.80 -0.40 -11.13
CA ALA A 134 -17.95 0.38 -11.61
C ALA A 134 -17.52 1.68 -12.32
N ALA A 135 -16.56 2.42 -11.75
CA ALA A 135 -16.05 3.66 -12.34
C ALA A 135 -15.40 3.44 -13.72
N PHE A 136 -14.69 2.32 -13.89
CA PHE A 136 -14.02 1.97 -15.15
C PHE A 136 -14.86 1.06 -16.06
N ARG A 137 -16.14 0.82 -15.73
CA ARG A 137 -17.06 -0.09 -16.46
C ARG A 137 -16.47 -1.49 -16.68
N VAL A 138 -15.65 -1.96 -15.75
CA VAL A 138 -15.13 -3.32 -15.72
C VAL A 138 -16.25 -4.23 -15.24
N LYS A 139 -16.65 -5.21 -16.04
CA LYS A 139 -17.66 -6.20 -15.63
C LYS A 139 -17.18 -6.90 -14.36
N GLN A 140 -18.02 -6.92 -13.32
CA GLN A 140 -17.78 -7.71 -12.12
C GLN A 140 -17.64 -9.17 -12.54
N GLY A 141 -16.46 -9.77 -12.31
CA GLY A 141 -16.06 -11.08 -12.85
C GLY A 141 -14.77 -11.04 -13.68
N ALA A 142 -14.45 -9.91 -14.31
CA ALA A 142 -13.27 -9.79 -15.19
C ALA A 142 -11.91 -9.71 -14.46
N VAL A 143 -11.90 -9.76 -13.12
CA VAL A 143 -10.66 -9.73 -12.32
C VAL A 143 -10.06 -11.14 -12.32
N GLY A 144 -9.31 -11.45 -13.38
CA GLY A 144 -8.68 -12.75 -13.61
C GLY A 144 -8.93 -13.27 -15.03
N ASP A 145 -10.17 -13.17 -15.50
CA ASP A 145 -10.60 -13.68 -16.81
C ASP A 145 -9.88 -13.00 -18.01
N ALA A 146 -9.49 -11.73 -17.86
CA ALA A 146 -8.77 -11.01 -18.92
C ALA A 146 -7.37 -11.60 -19.23
N PHE A 147 -6.78 -12.35 -18.29
CA PHE A 147 -5.48 -13.01 -18.42
C PHE A 147 -5.60 -14.54 -18.50
N ASP A 148 -6.81 -15.08 -18.35
CA ASP A 148 -7.04 -16.52 -18.36
C ASP A 148 -7.17 -17.04 -19.80
N ARG A 149 -6.04 -17.52 -20.34
CA ARG A 149 -5.89 -17.94 -21.74
C ARG A 149 -6.94 -18.98 -22.15
N ALA A 150 -7.32 -19.86 -21.22
CA ALA A 150 -8.26 -20.95 -21.46
C ALA A 150 -9.69 -20.44 -21.70
N GLN A 151 -10.17 -19.48 -20.90
CA GLN A 151 -11.50 -18.90 -21.10
C GLN A 151 -11.56 -18.09 -22.40
N ARG A 152 -10.50 -17.36 -22.73
CA ARG A 152 -10.44 -16.56 -23.97
C ARG A 152 -10.45 -17.44 -25.22
N GLU A 153 -9.82 -18.61 -25.17
CA GLU A 153 -9.92 -19.61 -26.24
C GLU A 153 -11.31 -20.24 -26.33
N ALA A 154 -11.97 -20.50 -25.19
CA ALA A 154 -13.34 -21.02 -25.16
C ALA A 154 -14.35 -20.03 -25.75
N GLU A 155 -14.28 -18.75 -25.37
CA GLU A 155 -15.11 -17.69 -25.95
C GLU A 155 -14.86 -17.51 -27.45
N ARG A 156 -13.60 -17.59 -27.89
CA ARG A 156 -13.25 -17.48 -29.31
C ARG A 156 -13.79 -18.64 -30.12
N ARG A 157 -13.73 -19.87 -29.60
CA ARG A 157 -14.31 -21.05 -30.25
C ARG A 157 -15.83 -20.95 -30.33
N ALA A 158 -16.50 -20.52 -29.26
CA ALA A 158 -17.95 -20.31 -29.27
C ALA A 158 -18.35 -19.26 -30.34
N ALA A 159 -17.65 -18.14 -30.41
CA ALA A 159 -17.91 -17.10 -31.41
C ALA A 159 -17.61 -17.56 -32.86
N GLU A 160 -16.60 -18.41 -33.08
CA GLU A 160 -16.32 -19.01 -34.39
C GLU A 160 -17.36 -20.06 -34.79
N GLU A 161 -17.85 -20.86 -33.85
CA GLU A 161 -18.94 -21.82 -34.08
C GLU A 161 -20.25 -21.12 -34.45
N GLU A 162 -20.60 -20.03 -33.77
CA GLU A 162 -21.78 -19.22 -34.11
C GLU A 162 -21.67 -18.62 -35.52
N ARG A 163 -20.49 -18.12 -35.90
CA ARG A 163 -20.25 -17.61 -37.26
C ARG A 163 -20.35 -18.70 -38.32
N ARG A 164 -19.86 -19.90 -38.04
CA ARG A 164 -20.00 -21.06 -38.94
C ARG A 164 -21.47 -21.43 -39.12
N ARG A 165 -22.22 -21.57 -38.03
CA ARG A 165 -23.66 -21.89 -38.08
C ARG A 165 -24.45 -20.84 -38.85
N ALA A 166 -24.15 -19.56 -38.66
CA ALA A 166 -24.80 -18.49 -39.41
C ALA A 166 -24.48 -18.52 -40.92
N MET A 167 -23.25 -18.89 -41.30
CA MET A 167 -22.89 -19.08 -42.72
C MET A 167 -23.55 -20.33 -43.31
N GLU A 168 -23.57 -21.44 -42.58
CA GLU A 168 -24.24 -22.68 -42.99
C GLU A 168 -25.74 -22.46 -43.22
N GLN A 169 -26.40 -21.71 -42.34
CA GLN A 169 -27.81 -21.32 -42.52
C GLN A 169 -28.01 -20.48 -43.78
N LYS A 170 -27.16 -19.48 -44.03
CA LYS A 170 -27.23 -18.65 -45.25
C LYS A 170 -27.00 -19.46 -46.53
N ILE A 171 -26.10 -20.46 -46.48
CA ILE A 171 -25.85 -21.36 -47.61
C ILE A 171 -27.06 -22.28 -47.83
N ALA A 172 -27.61 -22.87 -46.76
CA ALA A 172 -28.79 -23.73 -46.83
C ALA A 172 -30.02 -22.98 -47.39
N GLU A 173 -30.22 -21.72 -46.99
CA GLU A 173 -31.27 -20.86 -47.54
C GLU A 173 -31.05 -20.55 -49.02
N ARG A 174 -29.81 -20.26 -49.45
CA ARG A 174 -29.48 -20.04 -50.87
C ARG A 174 -29.71 -21.29 -51.71
N VAL A 175 -29.31 -22.47 -51.23
CA VAL A 175 -29.53 -23.74 -51.93
C VAL A 175 -31.02 -24.05 -52.05
N LYS A 176 -31.82 -23.80 -51.00
CA LYS A 176 -33.28 -23.93 -51.05
C LYS A 176 -33.92 -23.01 -52.10
N ARG A 177 -33.48 -21.75 -52.20
CA ARG A 177 -33.99 -20.82 -53.23
C ARG A 177 -33.67 -21.29 -54.65
N ILE A 178 -32.42 -21.68 -54.91
CA ILE A 178 -31.99 -22.18 -56.23
C ILE A 178 -32.74 -23.45 -56.64
N LYS A 179 -32.99 -24.37 -55.68
CA LYS A 179 -33.75 -25.58 -55.94
C LYS A 179 -35.22 -25.29 -56.25
N GLY A 180 -35.83 -24.35 -55.54
CA GLY A 180 -37.20 -23.90 -55.81
C GLY A 180 -37.36 -23.13 -57.12
N GLU A 181 -36.32 -22.44 -57.59
CA GLU A 181 -36.31 -21.79 -58.91
C GLU A 181 -36.17 -22.83 -60.05
N LYS A 182 -35.29 -23.83 -59.90
CA LYS A 182 -35.17 -24.92 -60.88
C LYS A 182 -36.42 -25.80 -61.01
N GLU A 183 -37.21 -25.95 -59.96
CA GLU A 183 -38.50 -26.65 -60.00
C GLU A 183 -39.61 -25.81 -60.65
N ARG A 184 -39.46 -24.48 -60.77
CA ARG A 184 -40.39 -23.59 -61.46
C ARG A 184 -40.07 -23.42 -62.95
N ASP A 185 -38.81 -23.49 -63.34
CA ASP A 185 -38.36 -23.39 -64.73
C ASP A 185 -38.39 -24.73 -65.49
N GLY A 186 -38.84 -25.81 -64.82
CA GLY A 186 -38.94 -27.17 -65.38
C GLY A 186 -40.35 -27.63 -65.74
N HIS A 187 -41.34 -26.72 -65.77
CA HIS A 187 -42.73 -27.00 -66.15
C HIS A 187 -43.14 -26.23 -67.41
#